data_AF-A0A1I5ELQ9-F1
#
_entry.id   AF-A0A1I5ELQ9-F1
#
_cell.length_a   1.000
_cell.length_b   1.000
_cell.length_c   1.000
_cell.angle_alpha   90.00
_cell.angle_beta   90.00
_cell.angle_gamma   90.00
#
_symmetry.space_group_name_H-M   'P 1'
#
loop_
_entity.id
_entity.type
_entity.pdbx_description
1 polymer ?
#
loop_
_entity_poly.entity_id
_entity_poly.type
_entity_poly.pdbx_seq_one_letter_code
_entity_poly.pdbx_strand_id
1 'polypeptide(L)' 'MSTILHEQNYPSEWIETQLAHVDKNSIRGTYNHAQYLDGRQEMLQWYADYMGALERGENVVHGKFGKRA' A
#
# COMPACT_ATOMS: atom_id res chain seq x y z
N MET A 1 3.53 2.75 3.77
CA MET A 1 2.62 1.76 3.17
C MET A 1 1.37 1.55 4.03
N SER A 2 1.45 1.14 5.30
CA SER A 2 0.26 0.91 6.17
C SER A 2 -0.71 2.11 6.24
N THR A 3 -0.27 3.29 6.68
CA THR A 3 -1.15 4.46 6.89
C THR A 3 -1.98 4.82 5.66
N ILE A 4 -1.34 4.96 4.49
CA ILE A 4 -2.04 5.35 3.28
C ILE A 4 -3.01 4.28 2.76
N LEU A 5 -2.69 3.00 2.97
CA LEU A 5 -3.60 1.92 2.57
C LEU A 5 -4.83 1.85 3.48
N HIS A 6 -4.67 2.14 4.78
CA HIS A 6 -5.82 2.30 5.69
C HIS A 6 -6.68 3.52 5.34
N GLU A 7 -6.07 4.65 4.97
CA GLU A 7 -6.80 5.84 4.51
C GLU A 7 -7.59 5.59 3.22
N GLN A 8 -7.13 4.65 2.39
CA GLN A 8 -7.83 4.20 1.18
C GLN A 8 -8.86 3.09 1.46
N ASN A 9 -9.15 2.79 2.73
CA ASN A 9 -10.12 1.79 3.17
C ASN A 9 -9.82 0.34 2.74
N TYR A 10 -8.55 0.00 2.47
CA TYR A 10 -8.20 -1.40 2.26
C TYR A 10 -8.37 -2.21 3.55
N PRO A 11 -8.78 -3.48 3.45
CA PRO A 11 -8.95 -4.35 4.62
C PRO A 11 -7.65 -4.48 5.43
N SER A 12 -7.74 -4.26 6.74
CA SER A 12 -6.58 -4.40 7.63
C SER A 12 -5.93 -5.77 7.54
N GLU A 13 -6.71 -6.84 7.33
CA GLU A 13 -6.17 -8.19 7.16
C GLU A 13 -5.19 -8.29 5.97
N TRP A 14 -5.46 -7.57 4.88
CA TRP A 14 -4.60 -7.58 3.68
C TRP A 14 -3.31 -6.79 3.92
N ILE A 15 -3.45 -5.63 4.57
CA ILE A 15 -2.34 -4.74 4.93
C ILE A 15 -1.40 -5.47 5.91
N GLU A 16 -1.95 -6.02 6.98
CA GLU A 16 -1.18 -6.73 8.00
C GLU A 16 -0.57 -8.03 7.45
N THR A 17 -1.27 -8.78 6.58
CA THR A 17 -0.67 -9.96 5.93
C THR A 17 0.54 -9.60 5.07
N GLN A 18 0.54 -8.42 4.44
CA GLN A 18 1.67 -7.95 3.63
C GLN A 18 2.82 -7.41 4.48
N LEU A 19 2.55 -6.93 5.69
CA LEU A 19 3.53 -6.42 6.65
C LEU A 19 4.06 -7.51 7.59
N ALA A 20 3.29 -8.58 7.81
CA ALA A 20 3.65 -9.68 8.67
C ALA A 20 4.82 -10.47 8.08
N HIS A 21 5.91 -10.54 8.83
CA HIS A 21 7.02 -11.43 8.50
C HIS A 21 6.55 -12.88 8.71
N VAL A 22 6.57 -13.67 7.62
CA VAL A 22 6.23 -15.10 7.50
C VAL A 22 5.60 -15.71 8.76
N ASP A 23 4.28 -15.86 8.73
CA ASP A 23 3.53 -16.49 9.82
C ASP A 23 4.08 -17.90 10.08
N LYS A 24 4.44 -18.20 11.34
CA LYS A 24 5.12 -19.45 11.71
C LYS A 24 4.24 -20.70 11.54
N ASN A 25 2.96 -20.51 11.25
CA ASN A 25 1.97 -21.58 11.12
C ASN A 25 1.55 -21.77 9.64
N SER A 26 2.23 -22.68 8.95
CA SER A 26 2.13 -22.88 7.49
C SER A 26 0.72 -23.25 7.01
N ILE A 27 -0.10 -23.90 7.85
CA ILE A 27 -1.45 -24.34 7.48
C ILE A 27 -2.40 -23.14 7.36
N ARG A 28 -2.31 -22.15 8.26
CA ARG A 28 -3.08 -20.90 8.16
C ARG A 28 -2.62 -20.05 6.97
N GLY A 29 -1.32 -20.07 6.68
CA GLY A 29 -0.73 -19.38 5.54
C GLY A 29 -1.37 -19.79 4.21
N THR A 30 -1.60 -21.09 3.97
CA THR A 30 -2.15 -21.59 2.69
C THR A 30 -3.60 -21.17 2.44
N TYR A 31 -4.48 -21.27 3.45
CA TYR A 31 -5.88 -20.85 3.30
C TYR A 31 -6.02 -19.32 3.20
N ASN A 32 -5.26 -18.57 4.01
CA ASN A 32 -5.22 -17.10 3.90
C ASN A 32 -4.64 -16.62 2.57
N HIS A 33 -3.69 -17.37 2.00
CA HIS A 33 -3.12 -17.05 0.70
C HIS A 33 -4.18 -17.15 -0.40
N ALA A 34 -4.96 -18.23 -0.48
CA ALA A 34 -5.98 -18.37 -1.51
C ALA A 34 -7.11 -17.34 -1.38
N GLN A 35 -7.49 -16.97 -0.15
CA GLN A 35 -8.62 -16.08 0.09
C GLN A 35 -8.30 -14.59 -0.13
N TYR A 36 -7.05 -14.18 0.09
CA TYR A 36 -6.67 -12.76 0.06
C TYR A 36 -5.72 -12.37 -1.07
N LEU A 37 -5.29 -13.32 -1.92
CA LEU A 37 -4.31 -13.05 -2.97
C LEU A 37 -4.81 -11.99 -3.97
N ASP A 38 -6.01 -12.18 -4.50
CA ASP A 38 -6.56 -11.30 -5.54
C ASP A 38 -6.72 -9.86 -5.03
N GLY A 39 -7.31 -9.70 -3.84
CA GLY A 39 -7.47 -8.40 -3.20
C GLY A 39 -6.14 -7.74 -2.82
N ARG A 40 -5.16 -8.54 -2.37
CA ARG A 40 -3.81 -8.02 -2.09
C ARG A 40 -3.07 -7.60 -3.36
N GLN A 41 -3.27 -8.31 -4.47
CA GLN A 41 -2.69 -7.95 -5.75
C GLN A 41 -3.23 -6.59 -6.23
N GLU A 42 -4.54 -6.39 -6.14
CA GLU A 42 -5.17 -5.10 -6.45
C GLU A 42 -4.63 -3.97 -5.56
N MET A 43 -4.59 -4.20 -4.24
CA MET A 43 -4.05 -3.25 -3.27
C MET A 43 -2.59 -2.86 -3.58
N LEU A 44 -1.74 -3.84 -3.91
CA LEU A 44 -0.34 -3.60 -4.22
C LEU A 44 -0.15 -2.91 -5.57
N GLN A 45 -0.98 -3.23 -6.57
CA GLN A 45 -0.95 -2.54 -7.85
C GLN A 45 -1.35 -1.07 -7.69
N TRP A 46 -2.42 -0.81 -6.94
CA TRP A 46 -2.83 0.56 -6.61
C TRP A 46 -1.71 1.32 -5.89
N TYR A 47 -1.02 0.68 -4.94
CA TYR A 47 0.10 1.31 -4.24
C TYR A 47 1.26 1.62 -5.18
N ALA A 48 1.59 0.72 -6.10
CA ALA A 48 2.62 0.94 -7.11
C ALA A 48 2.27 2.12 -8.04
N ASP A 49 1.02 2.18 -8.49
CA ASP A 49 0.52 3.26 -9.35
C ASP A 49 0.56 4.61 -8.62
N TYR A 50 0.17 4.63 -7.34
CA TYR A 50 0.26 5.82 -6.48
C TYR A 50 1.71 6.31 -6.34
N MET A 51 2.66 5.42 -6.08
CA MET A 51 4.08 5.78 -5.97
C MET A 51 4.64 6.29 -7.30
N GLY A 52 4.25 5.66 -8.42
CA GLY A 52 4.61 6.13 -9.76
C GLY A 52 4.04 7.52 -10.07
N ALA A 53 2.81 7.81 -9.65
CA ALA A 53 2.22 9.14 -9.81
C ALA A 53 2.96 10.21 -8.99
N LEU A 54 3.39 9.88 -7.77
CA LEU A 54 4.22 10.77 -6.95
C LEU A 54 5.59 11.04 -7.59
N GLU A 55 6.25 10.01 -8.13
CA GLU A 55 7.54 10.16 -8.81
C GLU A 55 7.44 11.09 -10.05
N ARG A 56 6.35 10.96 -10.81
CA ARG A 56 6.07 11.83 -11.96
C ARG A 56 5.65 13.25 -11.58
N GLY A 57 5.51 13.55 -10.28
CA GLY A 57 5.09 14.86 -9.78
C GLY A 57 3.60 15.16 -10.02
N GLU A 58 2.79 14.16 -10.37
CA GLU A 58 1.37 14.33 -10.70
C GLU A 58 0.54 14.79 -9.49
N ASN A 59 1.01 14.50 -8.27
CA ASN A 59 0.35 14.86 -7.01
C ASN A 59 1.21 15.78 -6.12
N VAL A 60 2.20 16.46 -6.70
CA VAL A 60 3.12 17.35 -5.96
C VAL A 60 2.90 18.79 -6.38
N VAL A 61 2.45 19.63 -5.44
CA VAL A 61 2.34 21.08 -5.67
C VAL A 61 3.73 21.70 -5.56
N HIS A 62 4.30 22.11 -6.69
CA HIS A 62 5.54 22.89 -6.72
C HIS A 62 5.28 24.35 -6.30
N GLY A 63 5.33 24.62 -5.01
CA GLY A 63 5.23 25.98 -4.47
C GLY A 63 6.46 26.82 -4.82
N LYS A 64 6.28 27.96 -5.51
CA LYS A 64 7.34 28.99 -5.63
C LYS A 64 7.38 29.83 -4.36
N PHE A 65 8.06 29.33 -3.33
CA PHE A 65 8.29 30.09 -2.11
C PHE A 65 9.39 31.13 -2.38
N GLY A 66 9.00 32.36 -2.72
CA GLY A 66 9.94 33.47 -2.86
C GLY A 66 10.61 33.77 -1.52
N LYS A 67 11.94 33.93 -1.52
CA LYS A 67 12.66 34.44 -0.34
C LYS A 67 12.17 35.87 -0.06
N ARG A 68 11.63 36.10 1.13
CA ARG A 68 11.50 37.46 1.67
C ARG A 68 12.91 37.98 1.94
N ALA A 69 13.22 39.12 1.33
CA ALA A 69 14.40 39.94 1.64
C ALA A 69 14.27 40.56 3.03
#